data_AF-A0A2G6G6N3-F1
#
_entry.id   AF-A0A2G6G6N3-F1
#
_cell.length_a   1.000
_cell.length_b   1.000
_cell.length_c   1.000
_cell.angle_alpha   90.00
_cell.angle_beta   90.00
_cell.angle_gamma   90.00
#
_symmetry.space_group_name_H-M   'P 1'
#
loop_
_entity.id
_entity.type
_entity.pdbx_description
1 polymer ?
#
loop_
_entity_poly.entity_id
_entity_poly.type
_entity_poly.pdbx_seq_one_letter_code
_entity_poly.pdbx_strand_id
1 'polypeptide(L)'
;VDPEVSEAVERLDIMYLNEKEQEIYEAEEKFRRDQYEIMRTAISKANRKGMEEGLKEGMEKGVKKGLKEGMEKGRKEGIEEGKKSEKIEIAKSLLDILDVDTIAEKTGLSIEEVNGLKDDRLI
;
A
#
# COMPACT_ATOMS: atom_id res chain seq x y z
N VAL A 1 44.54 -29.03 -2.02
CA VAL A 1 45.84 -28.42 -1.67
C VAL A 1 45.57 -27.51 -0.49
N ASP A 2 46.45 -27.47 0.48
CA ASP A 2 46.34 -26.58 1.64
C ASP A 2 46.24 -25.11 1.16
N PRO A 3 45.25 -24.31 1.63
CA PRO A 3 45.06 -22.92 1.21
C PRO A 3 46.30 -22.05 1.39
N GLU A 4 47.06 -22.25 2.47
CA GLU A 4 48.27 -21.49 2.76
C GLU A 4 49.40 -21.87 1.79
N VAL A 5 49.46 -23.14 1.39
CA VAL A 5 50.40 -23.60 0.36
C VAL A 5 50.03 -23.06 -1.02
N SER A 6 48.74 -22.97 -1.33
CA SER A 6 48.26 -22.41 -2.60
C SER A 6 48.59 -20.91 -2.72
N GLU A 7 48.37 -20.15 -1.65
CA GLU A 7 48.69 -18.71 -1.61
C GLU A 7 50.21 -18.46 -1.70
N ALA A 8 51.02 -19.29 -1.05
CA ALA A 8 52.47 -19.20 -1.12
C ALA A 8 53.01 -19.46 -2.54
N VAL A 9 52.42 -20.42 -3.27
CA VAL A 9 52.78 -20.74 -4.65
C VAL A 9 52.39 -19.59 -5.60
N GLU A 10 51.18 -19.04 -5.48
CA GLU A 10 50.77 -17.88 -6.29
C GLU A 10 51.70 -16.68 -6.09
N ARG A 11 52.09 -16.40 -4.84
CA ARG A 11 53.03 -15.30 -4.54
C ARG A 11 54.41 -15.54 -5.16
N LEU A 12 54.91 -16.78 -5.12
CA LEU A 12 56.17 -17.14 -5.76
C LEU A 12 56.09 -16.96 -7.29
N ASP A 13 55.02 -17.43 -7.92
CA ASP A 13 54.83 -17.30 -9.38
C ASP A 13 54.80 -15.83 -9.82
N ILE A 14 54.17 -14.94 -9.04
CA ILE A 14 54.17 -13.49 -9.31
C ILE A 14 55.58 -12.88 -9.16
N MET A 15 56.37 -13.34 -8.18
CA MET A 15 57.75 -12.86 -7.97
C MET A 15 58.72 -13.24 -9.09
N TYR A 16 58.43 -14.30 -9.85
CA TYR A 16 59.25 -14.76 -10.98
C TYR A 16 58.88 -14.12 -12.33
N LEU A 17 57.85 -13.27 -12.39
CA LEU A 17 57.46 -12.57 -13.62
C LEU A 17 58.51 -11.54 -14.04
N ASN A 18 58.77 -11.46 -15.35
CA ASN A 18 59.57 -10.36 -15.91
C ASN A 18 58.74 -9.07 -16.05
N GLU A 19 59.39 -7.92 -16.29
CA GLU A 19 58.71 -6.60 -16.35
C GLU A 19 57.49 -6.58 -17.28
N LYS A 20 57.58 -7.21 -18.45
CA LYS A 20 56.48 -7.24 -19.42
C LYS A 20 55.31 -8.10 -18.93
N GLU A 21 55.60 -9.20 -18.25
CA GLU A 21 54.59 -10.07 -17.67
C GLU A 21 53.91 -9.42 -16.45
N GLN A 22 54.67 -8.66 -15.65
CA GLN A 22 54.12 -7.85 -14.55
C GLN A 22 53.16 -6.78 -15.07
N GLU A 23 53.54 -6.03 -16.12
CA GLU A 23 52.66 -5.04 -16.75
C GLU A 23 51.34 -5.65 -17.25
N ILE A 24 51.40 -6.83 -17.89
CA ILE A 24 50.21 -7.55 -18.36
C ILE A 24 49.34 -7.98 -17.17
N TYR A 25 49.95 -8.57 -16.14
CA TYR A 25 49.25 -9.02 -14.94
C TYR A 25 48.54 -7.85 -14.23
N GLU A 26 49.22 -6.72 -14.06
CA GLU A 26 48.64 -5.51 -13.46
C GLU A 26 47.50 -4.93 -14.30
N ALA A 27 47.65 -4.91 -15.63
CA ALA A 27 46.60 -4.44 -16.55
C ALA A 27 45.35 -5.32 -16.47
N GLU A 28 45.52 -6.65 -16.41
CA GLU A 28 44.42 -7.59 -16.23
C GLU A 28 43.75 -7.45 -14.87
N GLU A 29 44.52 -7.34 -13.79
CA GLU A 29 44.01 -7.10 -12.44
C GLU A 29 43.17 -5.82 -12.38
N LYS A 30 43.71 -4.74 -12.97
CA LYS A 30 42.99 -3.48 -13.08
C LYS A 30 41.68 -3.67 -13.85
N PHE A 31 41.71 -4.37 -14.98
CA PHE A 31 40.50 -4.65 -15.75
C PHE A 31 39.47 -5.45 -14.95
N ARG A 32 39.90 -6.51 -14.24
CA ARG A 32 39.03 -7.31 -13.37
C ARG A 32 38.36 -6.46 -12.29
N ARG A 33 39.13 -5.58 -11.63
CA ARG A 33 38.62 -4.65 -10.61
C ARG A 33 37.62 -3.67 -11.19
N ASP A 34 37.94 -3.07 -12.32
CA ASP A 34 37.05 -2.12 -13.02
C ASP A 34 35.72 -2.81 -13.39
N GLN A 35 35.76 -4.03 -13.94
CA GLN A 35 34.55 -4.81 -14.25
C GLN A 35 33.74 -5.17 -13.02
N TYR A 36 34.40 -5.57 -11.93
CA TYR A 36 33.73 -5.89 -10.67
C TYR A 36 32.98 -4.67 -10.11
N GLU A 37 33.62 -3.49 -10.08
CA GLU A 37 32.99 -2.27 -9.58
C GLU A 37 31.84 -1.79 -10.48
N ILE A 38 31.97 -1.92 -11.80
CA ILE A 38 30.87 -1.63 -12.74
C ILE A 38 29.68 -2.53 -12.43
N MET A 39 29.89 -3.85 -12.31
CA MET A 39 28.82 -4.81 -12.07
C MET A 39 28.18 -4.59 -10.70
N ARG A 40 28.99 -4.40 -9.66
CA ARG A 40 28.52 -4.09 -8.30
C ARG A 40 27.67 -2.81 -8.27
N THR A 41 28.13 -1.77 -8.94
CA THR A 41 27.39 -0.50 -9.04
C THR A 41 26.09 -0.65 -9.82
N ALA A 42 26.10 -1.41 -10.91
CA ALA A 42 24.91 -1.69 -11.71
C ALA A 42 23.84 -2.43 -10.89
N ILE A 43 24.24 -3.49 -10.17
CA ILE A 43 23.36 -4.27 -9.29
C ILE A 43 22.80 -3.38 -8.18
N SER A 44 23.65 -2.58 -7.52
CA SER A 44 23.20 -1.66 -6.46
C SER A 44 22.19 -0.65 -6.98
N LYS A 45 22.43 -0.05 -8.16
CA LYS A 45 21.50 0.90 -8.79
C LYS A 45 20.18 0.22 -9.18
N ALA A 46 20.25 -0.98 -9.74
CA ALA A 46 19.06 -1.75 -10.12
C ALA A 46 18.21 -2.09 -8.88
N ASN A 47 18.82 -2.58 -7.81
CA ASN A 47 18.12 -2.89 -6.56
C ASN A 47 17.48 -1.65 -5.94
N ARG A 48 18.21 -0.53 -5.89
CA ARG A 48 17.68 0.74 -5.37
C ARG A 48 16.49 1.20 -6.18
N LYS A 49 16.61 1.18 -7.51
CA LYS A 49 15.52 1.60 -8.41
C LYS A 49 14.31 0.69 -8.29
N GLY A 50 14.50 -0.64 -8.28
CA GLY A 50 13.41 -1.59 -8.11
C GLY A 50 12.69 -1.45 -6.77
N MET A 51 13.43 -1.18 -5.68
CA MET A 51 12.84 -0.92 -4.37
C MET A 51 12.03 0.39 -4.36
N GLU A 52 12.57 1.46 -4.95
CA GLU A 52 11.90 2.76 -5.03
C GLU A 52 10.62 2.68 -5.88
N GLU A 53 10.70 2.04 -7.05
CA GLU A 53 9.54 1.82 -7.93
C GLU A 53 8.48 0.94 -7.25
N GLY A 54 8.89 -0.16 -6.62
CA GLY A 54 7.99 -1.06 -5.90
C GLY A 54 7.29 -0.39 -4.72
N LEU A 55 8.02 0.43 -3.94
CA LEU A 55 7.45 1.19 -2.84
C LEU A 55 6.43 2.23 -3.34
N LYS A 56 6.80 2.97 -4.39
CA LYS A 56 5.94 3.99 -5.00
C LYS A 56 4.65 3.38 -5.55
N GLU A 57 4.77 2.30 -6.32
CA GLU A 57 3.62 1.62 -6.91
C GLU A 57 2.72 1.00 -5.84
N GLY A 58 3.32 0.35 -4.83
CA GLY A 58 2.59 -0.21 -3.69
C GLY A 58 1.80 0.85 -2.92
N MET A 59 2.43 1.99 -2.63
CA MET A 59 1.79 3.11 -1.94
C MET A 59 0.67 3.72 -2.77
N GLU A 60 0.89 3.99 -4.07
CA GLU A 60 -0.11 4.56 -4.95
C GLU A 60 -1.34 3.64 -5.09
N LYS A 61 -1.11 2.34 -5.31
CA LYS A 61 -2.18 1.33 -5.36
C LYS A 61 -2.93 1.25 -4.04
N GLY A 62 -2.22 1.24 -2.91
CA GLY A 62 -2.81 1.18 -1.57
C GLY A 62 -3.71 2.37 -1.27
N VAL A 63 -3.21 3.59 -1.50
CA VAL A 63 -3.96 4.83 -1.29
C VAL A 63 -5.19 4.90 -2.21
N LYS A 64 -5.03 4.59 -3.50
CA LYS A 64 -6.14 4.62 -4.46
C LYS A 64 -7.23 3.63 -4.09
N LYS A 65 -6.86 2.41 -3.68
CA LYS A 65 -7.82 1.39 -3.25
C LYS A 65 -8.54 1.80 -1.97
N GLY A 66 -7.79 2.22 -0.95
CA GLY A 66 -8.35 2.65 0.33
C GLY A 66 -9.30 3.84 0.20
N LEU A 67 -8.94 4.85 -0.61
CA LEU A 67 -9.79 6.01 -0.86
C LEU A 67 -11.07 5.63 -1.59
N LYS A 68 -10.98 4.78 -2.62
CA LYS A 68 -12.16 4.31 -3.36
C LYS A 68 -13.13 3.54 -2.46
N GLU A 69 -12.63 2.58 -1.71
CA GLU A 69 -13.44 1.76 -0.80
C GLU A 69 -14.05 2.62 0.32
N GLY A 70 -13.27 3.53 0.90
CA GLY A 70 -13.73 4.46 1.93
C GLY A 70 -14.83 5.40 1.43
N MET A 71 -14.67 5.99 0.24
CA MET A 71 -15.68 6.87 -0.35
C MET A 71 -16.95 6.10 -0.71
N GLU A 72 -16.84 4.90 -1.26
CA GLU A 72 -18.00 4.08 -1.62
C GLU A 72 -18.81 3.68 -0.39
N LYS A 73 -18.13 3.21 0.66
CA LYS A 73 -18.75 2.85 1.93
C LYS A 73 -19.40 4.06 2.59
N GLY A 74 -18.68 5.16 2.73
CA GLY A 74 -19.20 6.39 3.35
C GLY A 74 -20.38 6.98 2.59
N ARG A 75 -20.36 6.94 1.25
CA ARG A 75 -21.50 7.37 0.43
C ARG A 75 -22.72 6.48 0.65
N LYS A 76 -22.54 5.17 0.72
CA LYS A 76 -23.64 4.22 0.93
C LYS A 76 -24.28 4.43 2.31
N GLU A 77 -23.47 4.49 3.36
CA GLU A 77 -23.92 4.73 4.73
C GLU A 77 -24.65 6.08 4.84
N GLY A 78 -24.08 7.15 4.28
CA GLY A 78 -24.72 8.47 4.29
C GLY A 78 -26.06 8.53 3.53
N ILE A 79 -26.21 7.78 2.43
CA ILE A 79 -27.49 7.68 1.71
C ILE A 79 -28.52 6.91 2.54
N GLU A 80 -28.14 5.80 3.18
CA GLU A 80 -29.04 5.01 4.02
C GLU A 80 -29.49 5.81 5.25
N GLU A 81 -28.56 6.49 5.92
CA GLU A 81 -28.87 7.36 7.07
C GLU A 81 -29.74 8.56 6.66
N GLY A 82 -29.45 9.17 5.51
CA GLY A 82 -30.27 10.26 4.95
C GLY A 82 -31.70 9.82 4.66
N LYS A 83 -31.89 8.66 4.01
CA LYS A 83 -33.22 8.09 3.76
C LYS A 83 -33.97 7.76 5.04
N LYS A 84 -33.27 7.21 6.05
CA LYS A 84 -33.89 6.92 7.35
C LYS A 84 -34.31 8.22 8.05
N SER A 85 -33.46 9.23 8.03
CA SER A 85 -33.74 10.56 8.60
C SER A 85 -34.94 11.21 7.91
N GLU A 86 -35.01 11.15 6.58
CA GLU A 86 -36.15 11.66 5.81
C GLU A 86 -37.46 10.97 6.20
N LYS A 87 -37.47 9.63 6.32
CA LYS A 87 -38.65 8.88 6.78
C LYS A 87 -39.10 9.32 8.17
N ILE A 88 -38.15 9.52 9.10
CA ILE A 88 -38.43 9.97 10.46
C ILE A 88 -39.04 11.38 10.47
N GLU A 89 -38.48 12.31 9.69
CA GLU A 89 -38.99 13.68 9.62
C GLU A 89 -40.39 13.75 8.99
N ILE A 90 -40.64 12.95 7.95
CA ILE A 90 -41.99 12.80 7.38
C ILE A 90 -42.94 12.25 8.45
N ALA A 91 -42.56 11.18 9.17
CA ALA A 91 -43.40 10.60 10.22
C ALA A 91 -43.74 11.63 11.31
N LYS A 92 -42.75 12.38 11.80
CA LYS A 92 -42.96 13.46 12.79
C LYS A 92 -43.95 14.51 12.30
N SER A 93 -43.86 14.93 11.03
CA SER A 93 -44.77 15.91 10.44
C SER A 93 -46.22 15.42 10.34
N LEU A 94 -46.43 14.10 10.30
CA LEU A 94 -47.74 13.47 10.14
C LEU A 94 -48.39 13.06 11.47
N LEU A 95 -47.64 13.02 12.58
CA LEU A 95 -48.12 12.56 13.90
C LEU A 95 -49.36 13.33 14.40
N ASP A 96 -49.55 14.59 13.99
CA ASP A 96 -50.71 15.41 14.38
C ASP A 96 -51.91 15.26 13.44
N ILE A 97 -51.73 14.58 12.31
CA ILE A 97 -52.69 14.56 11.20
C ILE A 97 -53.26 13.15 11.00
N LEU A 98 -52.42 12.13 11.13
CA LEU A 98 -52.73 10.74 10.81
C LEU A 98 -52.54 9.82 12.02
N ASP A 99 -53.20 8.67 12.00
CA ASP A 99 -52.99 7.61 12.99
C ASP A 99 -51.65 6.88 12.77
N VAL A 100 -51.19 6.19 13.81
CA VAL A 100 -49.89 5.51 13.84
C VAL A 100 -49.78 4.44 12.74
N ASP A 101 -50.86 3.69 12.48
CA ASP A 101 -50.86 2.61 11.49
C ASP A 101 -50.70 3.20 10.07
N THR A 102 -51.44 4.26 9.76
CA THR A 102 -51.32 4.97 8.47
C THR A 102 -49.92 5.58 8.29
N ILE A 103 -49.34 6.19 9.33
CA ILE A 103 -47.98 6.78 9.25
C ILE A 103 -46.94 5.69 9.00
N ALA A 104 -47.01 4.57 9.72
CA ALA A 104 -46.12 3.43 9.54
C ALA A 104 -46.20 2.91 8.09
N GLU A 105 -47.42 2.75 7.55
CA GLU A 105 -47.64 2.30 6.17
C GLU A 105 -47.03 3.28 5.14
N LYS A 106 -47.24 4.60 5.29
CA LYS A 106 -46.79 5.59 4.29
C LYS A 106 -45.30 5.92 4.36
N THR A 107 -44.69 5.84 5.54
CA THR A 107 -43.25 6.12 5.72
C THR A 107 -42.39 4.86 5.60
N GLY A 108 -43.01 3.68 5.70
CA GLY A 108 -42.30 2.40 5.76
C GLY A 108 -41.41 2.29 6.98
N LEU A 109 -41.85 2.86 8.10
CA LEU A 109 -41.34 2.64 9.45
C LEU A 109 -42.20 1.59 10.15
N SER A 110 -41.66 0.95 11.18
CA SER A 110 -42.45 0.07 12.05
C SER A 110 -43.36 0.89 12.97
N ILE A 111 -44.46 0.28 13.42
CA ILE A 111 -45.37 0.89 14.40
C ILE A 111 -44.63 1.26 15.69
N GLU A 112 -43.65 0.44 16.10
CA GLU A 112 -42.79 0.69 17.26
C GLU A 112 -41.93 1.95 17.07
N GLU A 113 -41.30 2.12 15.90
CA GLU A 113 -40.53 3.32 15.57
C GLU A 113 -41.41 4.57 15.59
N VAL A 114 -42.63 4.50 15.02
CA VAL A 114 -43.56 5.65 15.01
C VAL A 114 -44.06 5.99 16.42
N ASN A 115 -44.36 4.99 17.26
CA ASN A 115 -44.74 5.22 18.65
C ASN A 115 -43.58 5.84 19.45
N GLY A 116 -42.34 5.38 19.23
CA GLY A 116 -41.16 5.99 19.86
C GLY A 116 -41.00 7.47 19.51
N LEU A 117 -41.26 7.85 18.26
CA LEU A 117 -41.23 9.27 17.84
C LEU A 117 -42.33 10.12 18.52
N LYS A 118 -43.45 9.51 18.87
CA LYS A 118 -44.55 10.19 19.59
C LYS A 118 -44.19 10.43 21.04
N ASP A 119 -43.52 9.47 21.67
CA ASP A 119 -43.07 9.56 23.06
C ASP A 119 -41.93 10.59 23.21
N ASP A 120 -40.99 10.64 22.27
CA ASP A 120 -39.89 11.63 22.22
C ASP A 120 -40.40 13.08 22.10
N ARG A 121 -41.61 13.30 21.59
CA ARG A 121 -42.22 14.63 21.45
C ARG A 121 -42.92 15.11 22.73
N LEU A 122 -43.20 14.19 23.65
CA LEU A 122 -43.90 14.46 24.91
C LEU A 122 -42.94 14.76 26.08
N ILE A 123 -41.64 14.70 25.84
CA ILE A 123 -40.54 15.05 26.77
C ILE A 123 -40.03 16.45 26.42
#